data_AF-A0A350BZK1-F1
#
_entry.id   AF-A0A350BZK1-F1
#
_cell.length_a   1.000
_cell.length_b   1.000
_cell.length_c   1.000
_cell.angle_alpha   90.00
_cell.angle_beta   90.00
_cell.angle_gamma   90.00
#
_symmetry.space_group_name_H-M   'P 1'
#
loop_
_entity.id
_entity.type
_entity.pdbx_description
1 polymer ?
#
loop_
_entity_poly.entity_id
_entity_poly.type
_entity_poly.pdbx_seq_one_letter_code
_entity_poly.pdbx_strand_id
1 'polypeptide(L)'
;GLPAGKKVTERIADELRRKAVSDRGHIECAAEPQRPRQCQNADILIIGEPVQSLAIRETLSVSFGLENIRIISPMHGLPKEIVNLGCEKVELEDELREACASAKHVIADPLYARLLPNERDKFIFLPHVAYSGRYYENDVPVLIGERLDRWMEIQI
;
A
#
# COMPACT_ATOMS: atom_id res chain seq x y z
N GLY A 1 7.34 3.61 -8.27
CA GLY A 1 6.48 2.66 -7.54
C GLY A 1 6.14 1.47 -8.43
N LEU A 2 5.33 0.53 -7.93
CA LEU A 2 4.81 -0.58 -8.73
C LEU A 2 3.70 -0.07 -9.69
N PRO A 3 3.57 -0.63 -10.91
CA PRO A 3 2.46 -0.34 -11.81
C PRO A 3 1.22 -1.12 -11.35
N ALA A 4 0.68 -0.71 -10.20
CA ALA A 4 -0.49 -1.31 -9.58
C ALA A 4 -1.69 -0.39 -9.77
N GLY A 5 -2.80 -0.93 -10.26
CA GLY A 5 -3.97 -0.14 -10.65
C GLY A 5 -3.89 0.38 -12.08
N LYS A 6 -5.00 0.29 -12.83
CA LYS A 6 -5.09 0.65 -14.25
C LYS A 6 -4.55 2.04 -14.55
N LYS A 7 -5.06 3.06 -13.84
CA LYS A 7 -4.70 4.47 -14.06
C LYS A 7 -3.20 4.73 -13.78
N VAL A 8 -2.65 4.10 -12.74
CA VAL A 8 -1.23 4.24 -12.37
C VAL A 8 -0.34 3.55 -13.41
N THR A 9 -0.71 2.34 -13.84
CA THR A 9 -0.02 1.60 -14.90
C THR A 9 -0.02 2.35 -16.22
N GLU A 10 -1.17 2.91 -16.63
CA GLU A 10 -1.30 3.73 -17.83
C GLU A 10 -0.38 4.96 -17.77
N ARG A 11 -0.35 5.66 -16.64
CA ARG A 11 0.53 6.81 -16.44
C ARG A 11 2.02 6.45 -16.59
N ILE A 12 2.45 5.31 -16.03
CA ILE A 12 3.83 4.82 -16.18
C ILE A 12 4.11 4.45 -17.64
N ALA A 13 3.19 3.73 -18.30
CA ALA A 13 3.34 3.33 -19.69
C ALA A 13 3.42 4.53 -20.64
N ASP A 14 2.64 5.59 -20.40
CA ASP A 14 2.66 6.80 -21.22
C ASP A 14 3.92 7.64 -21.01
N GLU A 15 4.45 7.69 -19.78
CA GLU A 15 5.77 8.29 -19.53
C GLU A 15 6.88 7.52 -20.24
N LEU A 16 6.86 6.18 -20.16
CA LEU A 16 7.81 5.32 -20.86
C LEU A 16 7.77 5.54 -22.38
N ARG A 17 6.58 5.59 -22.99
CA ARG A 17 6.41 5.84 -24.43
C ARG A 17 6.93 7.21 -24.83
N ARG A 18 6.59 8.27 -24.08
CA ARG A 18 7.07 9.63 -24.35
C ARG A 18 8.58 9.70 -24.27
N LYS A 19 9.18 9.09 -23.25
CA LYS A 19 10.63 9.09 -23.04
C LYS A 19 11.38 8.20 -24.04
N ALA A 20 10.79 7.11 -24.52
CA ALA A 20 11.40 6.28 -25.56
C ALA A 20 11.57 7.02 -26.90
N VAL A 21 10.74 8.04 -27.16
CA VAL A 21 10.81 8.87 -28.39
C VAL A 21 11.76 10.06 -28.20
N SER A 22 11.93 10.56 -26.97
CA SER A 22 12.95 11.57 -26.67
C SER A 22 14.30 10.86 -26.48
N ASP A 23 15.40 11.31 -27.08
CA ASP A 23 16.74 10.69 -26.96
C ASP A 23 17.38 10.87 -25.55
N ARG A 24 16.57 10.82 -24.49
CA ARG A 24 16.93 10.96 -23.08
C ARG A 24 16.46 9.70 -22.34
N GLY A 25 17.37 8.75 -22.16
CA GLY A 25 17.13 7.47 -21.47
C GLY A 25 16.92 7.57 -19.95
N HIS A 26 16.50 8.71 -19.42
CA HIS A 26 16.24 8.91 -17.99
C HIS A 26 14.78 9.28 -17.74
N ILE A 27 14.12 8.44 -16.93
CA ILE A 27 12.81 8.72 -16.36
C ILE A 27 13.08 9.45 -15.06
N GLU A 28 12.68 10.72 -14.99
CA GLU A 28 12.75 11.45 -13.73
C GLU A 28 11.81 10.76 -12.73
N CYS A 29 12.31 10.48 -11.52
CA CYS A 29 11.42 10.14 -10.42
C CYS A 29 10.35 11.23 -10.30
N ALA A 30 9.10 10.83 -10.14
CA ALA A 30 8.00 11.76 -9.92
C ALA A 30 8.40 12.83 -8.89
N ALA A 31 8.04 14.09 -9.15
CA ALA A 31 8.32 15.23 -8.29
C ALA A 31 8.04 14.89 -6.82
N GLU A 32 8.83 15.47 -5.89
CA GLU A 32 8.69 15.22 -4.45
C GLU A 32 7.21 15.29 -4.07
N PRO A 33 6.59 14.16 -3.71
CA PRO A 33 5.20 14.19 -3.35
C PRO A 33 5.09 14.98 -2.06
N GLN A 34 4.11 15.87 -2.02
CA GLN A 34 3.77 16.58 -0.79
C GLN A 34 3.54 15.52 0.29
N ARG A 35 4.18 15.71 1.45
CA ARG A 35 3.99 14.81 2.59
C ARG A 35 2.48 14.70 2.85
N PRO A 36 1.88 13.51 2.68
CA PRO A 36 0.46 13.37 2.89
C PRO A 36 0.14 13.68 4.36
N ARG A 37 -1.03 14.25 4.61
CA ARG A 37 -1.50 14.53 5.96
C ARG A 37 -1.59 13.20 6.72
N GLN A 38 -0.78 13.04 7.76
CA GLN A 38 -0.89 11.88 8.65
C GLN A 38 -1.98 12.16 9.69
N CYS A 39 -3.02 11.33 9.67
CA CYS A 39 -4.08 11.31 10.66
C CYS A 39 -3.94 10.05 11.50
N GLN A 40 -3.97 10.18 12.83
CA GLN A 40 -3.99 9.00 13.74
C GLN A 40 -5.25 8.15 13.54
N ASN A 41 -6.36 8.78 13.13
CA ASN A 41 -7.62 8.12 12.75
C ASN A 41 -7.75 8.10 11.23
N ALA A 42 -7.25 7.04 10.61
CA ALA A 42 -7.37 6.81 9.17
C ALA A 42 -8.62 5.99 8.85
N ASP A 43 -9.25 6.23 7.69
CA ASP A 43 -10.32 5.35 7.22
C ASP A 43 -9.72 3.98 6.83
N ILE A 44 -8.54 4.01 6.20
CA ILE A 44 -7.83 2.80 5.80
C ILE A 44 -6.41 2.85 6.38
N LEU A 45 -6.02 1.77 7.06
CA LEU A 45 -4.64 1.51 7.44
C LEU A 45 -4.08 0.41 6.55
N ILE A 46 -2.91 0.64 5.95
CA ILE A 46 -2.16 -0.38 5.20
C ILE A 46 -0.93 -0.77 6.02
N ILE A 47 -0.75 -2.06 6.29
CA ILE A 47 0.44 -2.60 6.97
C ILE A 47 1.15 -3.58 6.05
N GLY A 48 2.41 -3.33 5.71
CA GLY A 48 3.17 -4.26 4.89
C GLY A 48 4.52 -3.76 4.37
N GLU A 49 4.91 -4.31 3.21
CA GLU A 49 6.09 -3.87 2.48
C GLU A 49 5.85 -2.44 1.95
N PRO A 50 6.81 -1.51 2.14
CA PRO A 50 6.57 -0.10 1.89
C PRO A 50 6.27 0.25 0.44
N VAL A 51 7.00 -0.32 -0.54
CA VAL A 51 6.80 0.03 -1.96
C VAL A 51 5.42 -0.43 -2.45
N GLN A 52 5.02 -1.63 -2.05
CA GLN A 52 3.70 -2.20 -2.29
C GLN A 52 2.59 -1.36 -1.64
N SER A 53 2.76 -1.02 -0.36
CA SER A 53 1.77 -0.24 0.39
C SER A 53 1.58 1.15 -0.21
N LEU A 54 2.66 1.79 -0.66
CA LEU A 54 2.61 3.07 -1.37
C LEU A 54 1.85 2.99 -2.70
N ALA A 55 2.09 1.92 -3.48
CA ALA A 55 1.39 1.70 -4.74
C ALA A 55 -0.12 1.41 -4.53
N ILE A 56 -0.45 0.66 -3.48
CA ILE A 56 -1.85 0.42 -3.09
C ILE A 56 -2.53 1.72 -2.69
N ARG A 57 -1.91 2.53 -1.81
CA ARG A 57 -2.44 3.84 -1.43
C ARG A 57 -2.68 4.73 -2.64
N GLU A 58 -1.72 4.78 -3.57
CA GLU A 58 -1.87 5.56 -4.80
C GLU A 58 -3.06 5.08 -5.64
N THR A 59 -3.25 3.76 -5.76
CA THR A 59 -4.40 3.19 -6.47
C THR A 59 -5.72 3.53 -5.78
N LEU A 60 -5.81 3.37 -4.46
CA LEU A 60 -7.00 3.72 -3.68
C LEU A 60 -7.35 5.21 -3.84
N SER A 61 -6.36 6.08 -3.86
CA SER A 61 -6.56 7.51 -4.09
C SER A 61 -7.01 7.81 -5.53
N VAL A 62 -6.30 7.30 -6.53
CA VAL A 62 -6.51 7.67 -7.95
C VAL A 62 -7.70 6.94 -8.59
N SER A 63 -7.93 5.68 -8.24
CA SER A 63 -9.02 4.85 -8.78
C SER A 63 -10.30 4.96 -7.95
N PHE A 64 -10.21 5.06 -6.62
CA PHE A 64 -11.37 4.99 -5.72
C PHE A 64 -11.67 6.29 -4.96
N GLY A 65 -10.85 7.34 -5.10
CA GLY A 65 -11.08 8.63 -4.44
C GLY A 65 -10.90 8.60 -2.91
N LEU A 66 -10.18 7.62 -2.39
CA LEU A 66 -9.93 7.45 -0.95
C LEU A 66 -8.69 8.24 -0.54
N GLU A 67 -8.85 9.21 0.37
CA GLU A 67 -7.76 10.15 0.73
C GLU A 67 -7.20 9.94 2.14
N ASN A 68 -8.01 9.47 3.09
CA ASN A 68 -7.61 9.27 4.49
C ASN A 68 -6.99 7.89 4.71
N ILE A 69 -5.80 7.68 4.13
CA ILE A 69 -5.08 6.39 4.11
C ILE A 69 -3.75 6.54 4.84
N ARG A 70 -3.55 5.75 5.90
CA ARG A 70 -2.30 5.66 6.66
C ARG A 70 -1.51 4.42 6.23
N ILE A 71 -0.18 4.54 6.17
CA ILE A 71 0.71 3.43 5.86
C ILE A 71 1.67 3.22 7.01
N ILE A 72 1.75 1.98 7.47
CA ILE A 72 2.75 1.51 8.42
C ILE A 72 3.58 0.41 7.76
N SER A 73 4.89 0.47 7.92
CA SER A 73 5.77 -0.65 7.66
C SER A 73 6.48 -1.09 8.94
N PRO A 74 6.43 -2.39 9.27
CA PRO A 74 7.20 -2.95 10.38
C PRO A 74 8.63 -3.30 9.98
N MET A 75 9.07 -2.90 8.77
CA MET A 75 10.38 -3.19 8.24
C MET A 75 11.48 -2.40 8.99
N HIS A 76 12.53 -3.10 9.39
CA HIS A 76 13.72 -2.46 9.94
C HIS A 76 14.46 -1.65 8.86
N GLY A 77 15.04 -0.51 9.25
CA GLY A 77 15.88 0.28 8.33
C GLY A 77 15.12 0.96 7.18
N LEU A 78 13.87 1.39 7.40
CA LEU A 78 13.05 2.07 6.39
C LEU A 78 13.80 3.30 5.80
N PRO A 79 13.98 3.38 4.46
CA PRO A 79 14.70 4.49 3.84
C PRO A 79 14.02 5.84 4.10
N LYS A 80 14.80 6.92 4.21
CA LYS A 80 14.27 8.27 4.48
C LYS A 80 13.32 8.74 3.40
N GLU A 81 13.59 8.35 2.16
CA GLU A 81 12.77 8.63 0.98
C GLU A 81 11.37 8.04 1.19
N ILE A 82 11.28 6.78 1.60
CA ILE A 82 10.00 6.09 1.89
C ILE A 82 9.25 6.75 3.05
N VAL A 83 9.96 7.17 4.10
CA VAL A 83 9.36 7.93 5.21
C VAL A 83 8.81 9.28 4.73
N ASN A 84 9.53 9.97 3.83
CA ASN A 84 9.07 11.23 3.25
C ASN A 84 7.84 11.06 2.36
N LEU A 85 7.64 9.88 1.78
CA LEU A 85 6.40 9.50 1.09
C LEU A 85 5.23 9.22 2.05
N GLY A 86 5.43 9.32 3.36
CA GLY A 86 4.40 9.18 4.40
C GLY A 86 4.20 7.74 4.89
N CYS A 87 5.16 6.84 4.67
CA CYS A 87 5.17 5.52 5.30
C CYS A 87 5.80 5.60 6.69
N GLU A 88 5.06 5.25 7.72
CA GLU A 88 5.54 5.25 9.11
C GLU A 88 6.28 3.94 9.42
N LYS A 89 7.29 4.03 10.29
CA LYS A 89 7.97 2.85 10.83
C LYS A 89 7.39 2.52 12.19
N VAL A 90 6.81 1.33 12.34
CA VAL A 90 6.27 0.84 13.63
C VAL A 90 6.65 -0.62 13.80
N GLU A 91 7.52 -0.91 14.77
CA GLU A 91 8.06 -2.26 15.02
C GLU A 91 7.40 -2.94 16.23
N LEU A 92 6.74 -2.17 17.10
CA LEU A 92 6.17 -2.67 18.35
C LEU A 92 4.73 -3.16 18.13
N GLU A 93 4.44 -4.36 18.65
CA GLU A 93 3.13 -4.99 18.48
C GLU A 93 2.00 -4.17 19.13
N ASP A 94 2.26 -3.55 20.28
CA ASP A 94 1.27 -2.72 20.98
C ASP A 94 0.90 -1.47 20.16
N GLU A 95 1.89 -0.81 19.55
CA GLU A 95 1.64 0.34 18.67
C GLU A 95 0.89 -0.06 17.38
N LEU A 96 1.21 -1.23 16.83
CA LEU A 96 0.48 -1.80 15.69
C LEU A 96 -0.97 -2.11 16.06
N ARG A 97 -1.21 -2.63 17.28
CA ARG A 97 -2.55 -2.91 17.79
C ARG A 97 -3.36 -1.64 17.94
N GLU A 98 -2.79 -0.59 18.52
CA GLU A 98 -3.43 0.72 18.64
C GLU A 98 -3.77 1.32 17.26
N ALA A 99 -2.84 1.24 16.30
CA ALA A 99 -3.09 1.70 14.94
C ALA A 99 -4.22 0.91 14.24
N CYS A 100 -4.25 -0.41 14.42
CA CYS A 100 -5.34 -1.24 13.90
C CYS A 100 -6.68 -0.86 14.55
N ALA A 101 -6.69 -0.59 15.86
CA ALA A 101 -7.90 -0.21 16.59
C ALA A 101 -8.45 1.14 16.12
N SER A 102 -7.59 2.11 15.79
CA SER A 102 -8.02 3.46 15.38
C SER A 102 -8.52 3.57 13.93
N ALA A 103 -8.16 2.62 13.06
CA ALA A 103 -8.60 2.63 11.65
C ALA A 103 -10.06 2.21 11.48
N LYS A 104 -10.69 2.39 10.30
CA LYS A 104 -11.97 1.71 9.98
C LYS A 104 -11.76 0.37 9.27
N HIS A 105 -10.80 0.31 8.35
CA HIS A 105 -10.38 -0.92 7.69
C HIS A 105 -8.87 -1.07 7.76
N VAL A 106 -8.39 -2.32 7.81
CA VAL A 106 -6.96 -2.65 7.84
C VAL A 106 -6.61 -3.57 6.68
N ILE A 107 -5.80 -3.09 5.74
CA ILE A 107 -5.24 -3.89 4.65
C ILE A 107 -3.89 -4.42 5.11
N ALA A 108 -3.80 -5.72 5.40
CA ALA A 108 -2.60 -6.32 5.95
C ALA A 108 -2.54 -7.83 5.71
N ASP A 109 -1.37 -8.42 5.93
CA ASP A 109 -1.20 -9.87 5.96
C ASP A 109 -2.13 -10.51 7.02
N PRO A 110 -2.73 -11.70 6.76
CA PRO A 110 -3.62 -12.37 7.71
C PRO A 110 -3.07 -12.55 9.13
N LEU A 111 -1.75 -12.58 9.31
CA LEU A 111 -1.13 -12.66 10.63
C LEU A 111 -1.48 -11.49 11.55
N TYR A 112 -1.79 -10.30 10.99
CA TYR A 112 -2.15 -9.12 11.76
C TYR A 112 -3.55 -9.20 12.38
N ALA A 113 -4.43 -10.09 11.89
CA ALA A 113 -5.75 -10.29 12.47
C ALA A 113 -5.70 -10.69 13.95
N ARG A 114 -4.59 -11.30 14.40
CA ARG A 114 -4.39 -11.67 15.81
C ARG A 114 -4.28 -10.48 16.75
N LEU A 115 -3.99 -9.28 16.22
CA LEU A 115 -3.90 -8.06 17.02
C LEU A 115 -5.27 -7.64 17.56
N LEU A 116 -6.34 -7.88 16.79
CA LEU A 116 -7.72 -7.58 17.16
C LEU A 116 -8.62 -8.81 16.93
N PRO A 117 -8.53 -9.85 17.79
CA PRO A 117 -9.21 -11.11 17.55
C PRO A 117 -10.74 -11.00 17.49
N ASN A 118 -11.32 -9.96 18.11
CA ASN A 118 -12.76 -9.71 18.15
C ASN A 118 -13.26 -8.79 17.01
N GLU A 119 -12.35 -8.24 16.18
CA GLU A 119 -12.67 -7.31 15.08
C GLU A 119 -12.01 -7.80 13.77
N ARG A 120 -12.05 -9.11 13.53
CA ARG A 120 -11.38 -9.72 12.36
C ARG A 120 -11.99 -9.26 11.03
N ASP A 121 -13.26 -8.92 11.02
CA ASP A 121 -14.02 -8.36 9.89
C ASP A 121 -13.51 -6.99 9.43
N LYS A 122 -12.75 -6.29 10.29
CA LYS A 122 -12.03 -5.06 9.94
C LYS A 122 -10.91 -5.27 8.93
N PHE A 123 -10.39 -6.49 8.84
CA PHE A 123 -9.21 -6.80 8.03
C PHE A 123 -9.58 -7.21 6.62
N ILE A 124 -9.00 -6.49 5.67
CA ILE A 124 -8.89 -6.88 4.27
C ILE A 124 -7.57 -7.63 4.13
N PHE A 125 -7.64 -8.94 3.94
CA PHE A 125 -6.44 -9.77 3.90
C PHE A 125 -5.65 -9.57 2.62
N LEU A 126 -4.42 -9.09 2.76
CA LEU A 126 -3.43 -8.97 1.71
C LEU A 126 -2.24 -9.88 2.06
N PRO A 127 -2.31 -11.19 1.75
CA PRO A 127 -1.24 -12.11 2.09
C PRO A 127 0.06 -11.73 1.40
N HIS A 128 1.16 -11.83 2.14
CA HIS A 128 2.48 -11.54 1.63
C HIS A 128 3.41 -12.72 1.92
N VAL A 129 4.02 -13.29 0.88
CA VAL A 129 4.88 -14.48 0.99
C VAL A 129 6.00 -14.29 2.04
N ALA A 130 6.57 -13.09 2.16
CA ALA A 130 7.60 -12.81 3.16
C ALA A 130 7.11 -12.77 4.63
N TYR A 131 5.80 -12.68 4.90
CA TYR A 131 5.24 -12.63 6.25
C TYR A 131 4.61 -13.96 6.64
N SER A 132 3.54 -14.36 5.93
CA SER A 132 2.80 -15.58 6.23
C SER A 132 3.30 -16.82 5.49
N GLY A 133 4.38 -16.67 4.69
CA GLY A 133 5.01 -17.79 4.01
C GLY A 133 4.13 -18.38 2.90
N ARG A 134 4.25 -19.70 2.68
CA ARG A 134 3.47 -20.43 1.68
C ARG A 134 2.06 -20.80 2.13
N TYR A 135 1.69 -20.51 3.38
CA TYR A 135 0.36 -20.85 3.92
C TYR A 135 -0.79 -20.21 3.13
N TYR A 136 -0.56 -19.00 2.59
CA TYR A 136 -1.54 -18.23 1.83
C TYR A 136 -1.06 -17.93 0.40
N GLU A 137 -0.12 -18.72 -0.14
CA GLU A 137 0.48 -18.47 -1.46
C GLU A 137 -0.57 -18.37 -2.57
N ASN A 138 -1.61 -19.21 -2.51
CA ASN A 138 -2.71 -19.22 -3.48
C ASN A 138 -3.67 -18.03 -3.33
N ASP A 139 -3.63 -17.33 -2.19
CA ASP A 139 -4.49 -16.19 -1.87
C ASP A 139 -3.78 -14.84 -2.11
N VAL A 140 -2.49 -14.86 -2.50
CA VAL A 140 -1.75 -13.64 -2.84
C VAL A 140 -2.31 -13.02 -4.12
N PRO A 141 -2.89 -11.81 -4.08
CA PRO A 141 -3.47 -11.22 -5.28
C PRO A 141 -2.39 -10.73 -6.24
N VAL A 142 -2.73 -10.74 -7.54
CA VAL A 142 -1.91 -10.08 -8.56
C VAL A 142 -2.17 -8.57 -8.49
N LEU A 143 -1.15 -7.81 -8.10
CA LEU A 143 -1.28 -6.35 -7.93
C LEU A 143 -1.04 -5.56 -9.22
N ILE A 144 -0.46 -6.17 -10.24
CA ILE A 144 -0.02 -5.45 -11.44
C ILE A 144 -1.19 -5.13 -12.38
N GLY A 145 -1.23 -3.89 -12.87
CA GLY A 145 -2.24 -3.43 -13.80
C GLY A 145 -3.62 -3.32 -13.17
N GLU A 146 -4.65 -3.52 -13.99
CA GLU A 146 -6.06 -3.48 -13.59
C GLU A 146 -6.48 -4.57 -12.59
N ARG A 147 -5.60 -5.56 -12.33
CA ARG A 147 -5.88 -6.65 -11.41
C ARG A 147 -6.05 -6.16 -9.97
N LEU A 148 -5.32 -5.11 -9.57
CA LEU A 148 -5.51 -4.49 -8.27
C LEU A 148 -6.88 -3.82 -8.14
N ASP A 149 -7.33 -3.07 -9.15
CA ASP A 149 -8.65 -2.42 -9.10
C ASP A 149 -9.75 -3.47 -8.93
N ARG A 150 -9.74 -4.52 -9.76
CA ARG A 150 -10.71 -5.63 -9.67
C ARG A 150 -10.67 -6.34 -8.32
N TRP A 151 -9.48 -6.49 -7.74
CA TRP A 151 -9.36 -7.09 -6.42
C TRP A 151 -9.98 -6.18 -5.36
N MET A 152 -9.67 -4.87 -5.38
CA MET A 152 -10.22 -3.90 -4.44
C MET A 152 -11.74 -3.77 -4.53
N GLU A 153 -12.33 -3.78 -5.73
CA GLU A 153 -13.79 -3.75 -5.95
C GLU A 153 -14.55 -4.89 -5.23
N ILE A 154 -13.86 -5.97 -4.86
CA ILE A 154 -14.43 -7.09 -4.10
C ILE A 154 -14.28 -6.88 -2.59
N GLN A 155 -13.26 -6.13 -2.15
CA GLN A 155 -12.90 -5.98 -0.74
C GLN A 155 -13.54 -4.77 -0.05
N ILE A 156 -13.73 -3.66 -0.78
CA ILE A 156 -14.28 -2.39 -0.28
C ILE A 156 -15.64 -2.09 -0.88
#